data_AF-A0A1S3IPH0-F1
#
_entry.id   AF-A0A1S3IPH0-F1
#
_cell.length_a   1.000
_cell.length_b   1.000
_cell.length_c   1.000
_cell.angle_alpha   90.00
_cell.angle_beta   90.00
_cell.angle_gamma   90.00
#
_symmetry.space_group_name_H-M   'P 1'
#
loop_
_entity.id
_entity.type
_entity.pdbx_description
1 polymer ?
#
loop_
_entity_poly.entity_id
_entity_poly.type
_entity_poly.pdbx_seq_one_letter_code
_entity_poly.pdbx_strand_id
1 'polypeptide(L)'
;MASAGNDRLKKASPPPSKPTHGTIWIAKTYPPWQNTVLTTLNQLYKAHGNQFPENKEIAAAFGNKPELKKYMKKVMPFVQLVKEGVAQKGVEAMNLTLDFDEKAVLEANLTYLVSTLELEGLEVKFSTEASENKIKEENCPGKPFLVYYSQPSVAMTLVNPQPCSGHFQMTIPILDNDTTSKIALRVTKMDRLIKDAKKVKIMRYEDPNLGPRQIPVMDQPMKNKIVVPDNAVYRINLETQTVSVQENGKTVDVGSQMAYMVDE
;
A
#
# COMPACT_ATOMS: atom_id res chain seq x y z
N MET A 1 52.02 28.17 3.29
CA MET A 1 50.71 28.06 3.96
C MET A 1 49.67 27.75 2.90
N ALA A 2 49.43 26.47 2.59
CA ALA A 2 48.42 26.05 1.63
C ALA A 2 47.14 25.70 2.41
N SER A 3 46.07 26.42 2.10
CA SER A 3 44.74 26.28 2.72
C SER A 3 44.12 24.95 2.29
N ALA A 4 43.91 24.04 3.25
CA ALA A 4 43.15 22.82 3.05
C ALA A 4 41.65 23.15 3.08
N GLY A 5 41.04 23.23 1.90
CA GLY A 5 39.59 23.35 1.72
C GLY A 5 38.91 22.05 2.18
N ASN A 6 38.12 22.17 3.24
CA ASN A 6 37.41 21.09 3.92
C ASN A 6 36.16 20.69 3.10
N ASP A 7 36.28 19.66 2.26
CA ASP A 7 35.17 19.12 1.48
C ASP A 7 34.28 18.26 2.39
N ARG A 8 33.21 18.87 2.91
CA ARG A 8 32.20 18.17 3.70
C ARG A 8 31.38 17.27 2.78
N LEU A 9 31.77 16.00 2.68
CA LEU A 9 30.94 14.91 2.17
C LEU A 9 29.57 14.93 2.87
N LYS A 10 28.55 15.46 2.18
CA LYS A 10 27.14 15.27 2.54
C LYS A 10 26.87 13.78 2.48
N LYS A 11 26.66 13.13 3.64
CA LYS A 11 26.10 11.77 3.70
C LYS A 11 24.81 11.75 2.88
N ALA A 12 24.83 11.05 1.76
CA ALA A 12 23.63 10.77 0.99
C ALA A 12 22.62 10.10 1.93
N SER A 13 21.40 10.63 1.97
CA SER A 13 20.29 9.98 2.68
C SER A 13 20.16 8.55 2.15
N PRO A 14 19.94 7.55 3.03
CA PRO A 14 19.73 6.18 2.59
C PRO A 14 18.60 6.14 1.55
N PRO A 15 18.71 5.26 0.53
CA PRO A 15 17.68 5.14 -0.49
C PRO A 15 16.33 4.85 0.18
N PRO A 16 15.23 5.44 -0.32
CA PRO A 16 13.90 5.21 0.23
C PRO A 16 13.61 3.70 0.23
N SER A 17 13.13 3.18 1.36
CA SER A 17 12.82 1.77 1.50
C SER A 17 11.72 1.36 0.52
N LYS A 18 11.76 0.10 0.04
CA LYS A 18 10.67 -0.46 -0.77
C LYS A 18 9.37 -0.29 0.02
N PRO A 19 8.33 0.32 -0.58
CA PRO A 19 7.06 0.50 0.12
C PRO A 19 6.45 -0.86 0.46
N THR A 20 5.91 -0.97 1.67
CA THR A 20 5.25 -2.20 2.13
C THR A 20 3.74 -2.12 1.97
N HIS A 21 3.17 -0.92 2.05
CA HIS A 21 1.73 -0.70 2.01
C HIS A 21 1.35 0.39 1.01
N GLY A 22 0.07 0.42 0.66
CA GLY A 22 -0.51 1.51 -0.11
C GLY A 22 -1.94 1.85 0.33
N THR A 23 -2.32 3.10 0.10
CA THR A 23 -3.70 3.57 0.24
C THR A 23 -4.19 4.06 -1.11
N ILE A 24 -5.26 3.44 -1.61
CA ILE A 24 -6.01 3.90 -2.77
C ILE A 24 -7.07 4.90 -2.29
N TRP A 25 -6.93 6.14 -2.72
CA TRP A 25 -7.89 7.20 -2.47
C TRP A 25 -8.91 7.27 -3.59
N ILE A 26 -10.19 7.29 -3.23
CA ILE A 26 -11.33 7.40 -4.16
C ILE A 26 -12.22 8.59 -3.79
N ALA A 27 -12.79 9.26 -4.78
CA ALA A 27 -13.72 10.36 -4.57
C ALA A 27 -15.12 9.91 -4.97
N LYS A 28 -16.11 10.11 -4.09
CA LYS A 28 -17.53 9.88 -4.43
C LYS A 28 -18.08 10.95 -5.37
N THR A 29 -17.59 12.18 -5.21
CA THR A 29 -18.07 13.36 -5.91
C THR A 29 -16.89 14.18 -6.39
N TYR A 30 -17.07 14.85 -7.52
CA TYR A 30 -16.09 15.82 -8.00
C TYR A 30 -15.83 16.92 -6.95
N PRO A 31 -14.58 17.39 -6.81
CA PRO A 31 -14.25 18.57 -6.02
C PRO A 31 -15.12 19.78 -6.43
N PRO A 32 -15.41 20.73 -5.52
CA PRO A 32 -16.34 21.83 -5.78
C PRO A 32 -16.06 22.59 -7.08
N TRP A 33 -14.80 22.90 -7.36
CA TRP A 33 -14.43 23.62 -8.59
C TRP A 33 -14.64 22.79 -9.87
N GLN A 34 -14.39 21.48 -9.82
CA GLN A 34 -14.65 20.57 -10.96
C GLN A 34 -16.15 20.38 -11.18
N ASN A 35 -16.92 20.29 -10.09
CA ASN A 35 -18.38 20.21 -10.16
C ASN A 35 -18.98 21.47 -10.80
N THR A 36 -18.53 22.65 -10.39
CA THR A 36 -18.94 23.93 -11.02
C THR A 36 -18.57 23.96 -12.50
N VAL A 37 -17.38 23.45 -12.88
CA VAL A 37 -16.97 23.35 -14.29
C VAL A 37 -17.87 22.39 -15.07
N LEU A 38 -18.09 21.16 -14.59
CA LEU A 38 -18.94 20.17 -15.25
C LEU A 38 -20.39 20.65 -15.41
N THR A 39 -20.96 21.26 -14.37
CA THR A 39 -22.31 21.81 -14.40
C THR A 39 -22.44 22.92 -15.46
N THR A 40 -21.45 23.82 -15.53
CA THR A 40 -21.44 24.92 -16.50
C THR A 40 -21.21 24.40 -17.93
N LEU A 41 -20.32 23.42 -18.11
CA LEU A 41 -20.10 22.77 -19.42
C LEU A 41 -21.37 22.07 -19.90
N ASN A 42 -22.08 21.36 -19.03
CA ASN A 42 -23.31 20.67 -19.37
C ASN A 42 -24.42 21.68 -19.79
N GLN A 43 -24.52 22.82 -19.10
CA GLN A 43 -25.44 23.90 -19.49
C GLN A 43 -25.11 24.47 -20.88
N LEU A 44 -23.84 24.77 -21.15
CA LEU A 44 -23.38 25.27 -22.45
C LEU A 44 -23.59 24.23 -23.56
N TYR A 45 -23.31 22.96 -23.28
CA TYR A 45 -23.50 21.86 -24.21
C TYR A 45 -24.97 21.69 -24.63
N LYS A 46 -25.90 21.81 -23.67
CA LYS A 46 -27.35 21.77 -23.94
C LYS A 46 -27.83 23.01 -24.69
N ALA A 47 -27.32 24.19 -24.34
CA ALA A 47 -27.71 25.45 -24.99
C ALA A 47 -27.27 25.52 -26.46
N HIS A 48 -26.14 24.90 -26.81
CA HIS A 48 -25.60 24.85 -28.18
C HIS A 48 -26.00 23.58 -28.95
N GLY A 49 -27.11 22.93 -28.59
CA GLY A 49 -27.66 21.82 -29.36
C GLY A 49 -26.77 20.56 -29.36
N ASN A 50 -26.24 20.19 -28.19
CA ASN A 50 -25.33 19.06 -27.98
C ASN A 50 -23.95 19.20 -28.64
N GLN A 51 -23.46 20.44 -28.73
CA GLN A 51 -22.10 20.73 -29.19
C GLN A 51 -21.40 21.65 -28.20
N PHE A 52 -20.08 21.50 -28.09
CA PHE A 52 -19.28 22.40 -27.27
C PHE A 52 -19.01 23.70 -28.03
N PRO A 53 -19.28 24.88 -27.43
CA PRO A 53 -18.92 26.16 -28.02
C PRO A 53 -17.39 26.34 -28.12
N GLU A 54 -17.00 27.44 -28.76
CA GLU A 54 -15.59 27.80 -28.94
C GLU A 54 -14.89 27.92 -27.58
N ASN A 55 -13.62 27.50 -27.51
CA ASN A 55 -12.82 27.55 -26.27
C ASN A 55 -12.79 28.95 -25.63
N LYS A 56 -12.93 30.01 -26.44
CA LYS A 56 -12.96 31.40 -25.99
C LYS A 56 -14.23 31.72 -25.19
N GLU A 57 -15.40 31.28 -25.65
CA GLU A 57 -16.67 31.47 -24.94
C GLU A 57 -16.71 30.68 -23.64
N ILE A 58 -16.18 29.45 -23.66
CA ILE A 58 -16.04 28.60 -22.49
C ILE A 58 -15.12 29.25 -21.43
N ALA A 59 -13.97 29.78 -21.86
CA ALA A 59 -13.05 30.48 -20.97
C ALA A 59 -13.68 31.75 -20.35
N ALA A 60 -14.48 32.50 -21.13
CA ALA A 60 -15.20 33.66 -20.63
C ALA A 60 -16.27 33.29 -19.58
N ALA A 61 -17.02 32.20 -19.81
CA ALA A 61 -18.03 31.70 -18.88
C ALA A 61 -17.44 31.31 -17.52
N PHE A 62 -16.24 30.72 -17.50
CA PHE A 62 -15.54 30.40 -16.25
C PHE A 62 -14.88 31.61 -15.59
N GLY A 63 -14.36 32.56 -16.37
CA GLY A 63 -13.78 33.81 -15.84
C GLY A 63 -14.76 34.63 -15.02
N ASN A 64 -16.06 34.52 -15.32
CA ASN A 64 -17.13 35.19 -14.59
C ASN A 64 -17.51 34.51 -13.26
N LYS A 65 -16.95 33.33 -12.94
CA LYS A 65 -17.25 32.58 -11.71
C LYS A 65 -16.14 32.78 -10.67
N PRO A 66 -16.42 33.48 -9.54
CA PRO A 66 -15.39 33.78 -8.53
C PRO A 66 -14.83 32.52 -7.86
N GLU A 67 -15.63 31.45 -7.76
CA GLU A 67 -15.26 30.15 -7.21
C GLU A 67 -14.09 29.47 -7.96
N LEU A 68 -13.94 29.77 -9.26
CA LEU A 68 -12.93 29.16 -10.12
C LEU A 68 -11.64 29.99 -10.19
N LYS A 69 -11.61 31.22 -9.64
CA LYS A 69 -10.47 32.16 -9.76
C LYS A 69 -9.16 31.57 -9.27
N LYS A 70 -9.21 30.79 -8.16
CA LYS A 70 -8.03 30.09 -7.61
C LYS A 70 -7.55 28.93 -8.49
N TYR A 71 -8.43 28.35 -9.28
CA TYR A 71 -8.20 27.13 -10.06
C TYR A 71 -8.12 27.38 -11.57
N MET A 72 -8.15 28.64 -12.05
CA MET A 72 -8.19 28.97 -13.49
C MET A 72 -7.07 28.30 -14.31
N LYS A 73 -5.88 28.08 -13.74
CA LYS A 73 -4.79 27.34 -14.40
C LYS A 73 -5.10 25.85 -14.63
N LYS A 74 -5.95 25.26 -13.79
CA LYS A 74 -6.39 23.84 -13.86
C LYS A 74 -7.68 23.67 -14.66
N VAL A 75 -8.51 24.72 -14.80
CA VAL A 75 -9.83 24.67 -15.46
C VAL A 75 -9.74 24.28 -16.93
N MET A 76 -8.91 24.97 -17.73
CA MET A 76 -8.84 24.69 -19.18
C MET A 76 -8.30 23.29 -19.51
N PRO A 77 -7.22 22.79 -18.86
CA PRO A 77 -6.81 21.39 -19.02
C PRO A 77 -7.92 20.39 -18.68
N PHE A 78 -8.71 20.66 -17.63
CA PHE A 78 -9.82 19.80 -17.23
C PHE A 78 -10.97 19.83 -18.25
N VAL A 79 -11.30 20.99 -18.81
CA VAL A 79 -12.30 21.13 -19.88
C VAL A 79 -11.91 20.32 -21.11
N GLN A 80 -10.64 20.38 -21.51
CA GLN A 80 -10.14 19.62 -22.66
C GLN A 80 -10.29 18.11 -22.43
N LEU A 81 -9.95 17.64 -21.22
CA LEU A 81 -10.14 16.25 -20.83
C LEU A 81 -11.63 15.83 -20.88
N VAL A 82 -12.54 16.69 -20.45
CA VAL A 82 -13.99 16.42 -20.53
C VAL A 82 -14.46 16.38 -21.99
N LYS A 83 -13.99 17.29 -22.85
CA LYS A 83 -14.30 17.28 -24.29
C LYS A 83 -13.85 15.98 -24.96
N GLU A 84 -12.64 15.53 -24.66
CA GLU A 84 -12.11 14.25 -25.15
C GLU A 84 -12.92 13.07 -24.60
N GLY A 85 -13.28 13.10 -23.32
CA GLY A 85 -14.14 12.09 -22.71
C GLY A 85 -15.51 12.00 -23.39
N VAL A 86 -16.12 13.15 -23.70
CA VAL A 86 -17.41 13.20 -24.40
C VAL A 86 -17.30 12.75 -25.85
N ALA A 87 -16.19 13.05 -26.53
CA ALA A 87 -15.95 12.53 -27.88
C ALA A 87 -15.81 11.01 -27.91
N GLN A 88 -15.27 10.39 -26.86
CA GLN A 88 -15.06 8.94 -26.77
C GLN A 88 -16.26 8.17 -26.22
N LYS A 89 -16.87 8.66 -25.14
CA LYS A 89 -17.91 7.95 -24.37
C LYS A 89 -19.29 8.62 -24.43
N GLY A 90 -19.41 9.74 -25.13
CA GLY A 90 -20.65 10.51 -25.19
C GLY A 90 -20.93 11.32 -23.94
N VAL A 91 -22.18 11.76 -23.79
CA VAL A 91 -22.63 12.68 -22.73
C VAL A 91 -22.38 12.14 -21.32
N GLU A 92 -22.27 10.81 -21.17
CA GLU A 92 -21.98 10.13 -19.89
C GLU A 92 -20.66 10.57 -19.26
N ALA A 93 -19.68 11.05 -20.06
CA ALA A 93 -18.43 11.59 -19.52
C ALA A 93 -18.60 12.91 -18.72
N MET A 94 -19.79 13.54 -18.78
CA MET A 94 -20.16 14.70 -17.95
C MET A 94 -20.97 14.33 -16.70
N ASN A 95 -21.25 13.04 -16.48
CA ASN A 95 -21.97 12.62 -15.27
C ASN A 95 -21.16 12.97 -14.02
N LEU A 96 -21.84 13.53 -13.02
CA LEU A 96 -21.22 13.96 -11.75
C LEU A 96 -20.88 12.78 -10.83
N THR A 97 -21.40 11.60 -11.15
CA THR A 97 -21.27 10.36 -10.39
C THR A 97 -20.99 9.21 -11.34
N LEU A 98 -20.26 8.20 -10.85
CA LEU A 98 -20.08 6.96 -11.58
C LEU A 98 -21.33 6.10 -11.50
N ASP A 99 -21.55 5.27 -12.53
CA ASP A 99 -22.70 4.35 -12.60
C ASP A 99 -22.50 3.07 -11.75
N PHE A 100 -21.33 2.92 -11.14
CA PHE A 100 -20.96 1.78 -10.30
C PHE A 100 -20.21 2.23 -9.05
N ASP A 101 -20.21 1.38 -8.02
CA ASP A 101 -19.47 1.62 -6.78
C ASP A 101 -17.99 1.30 -6.97
N GLU A 102 -17.18 2.34 -7.20
CA GLU A 102 -15.73 2.24 -7.36
C GLU A 102 -15.06 1.60 -6.15
N LYS A 103 -15.56 1.84 -4.93
CA LYS A 103 -15.00 1.26 -3.72
C LYS A 103 -15.18 -0.25 -3.73
N ALA A 104 -16.41 -0.70 -3.95
CA ALA A 104 -16.74 -2.11 -3.94
C ALA A 104 -15.98 -2.89 -5.02
N VAL A 105 -15.82 -2.30 -6.21
CA VAL A 105 -15.04 -2.91 -7.30
C VAL A 105 -13.57 -3.07 -6.93
N LEU A 106 -12.95 -2.05 -6.33
CA LEU A 106 -11.56 -2.13 -5.89
C LEU A 106 -11.39 -3.14 -4.75
N GLU A 107 -12.29 -3.11 -3.75
CA GLU A 107 -12.26 -4.02 -2.61
C GLU A 107 -12.39 -5.49 -3.03
N ALA A 108 -13.24 -5.79 -4.02
CA ALA A 108 -13.38 -7.14 -4.58
C ALA A 108 -12.10 -7.65 -5.27
N ASN A 109 -11.23 -6.74 -5.74
CA ASN A 109 -10.01 -7.08 -6.47
C ASN A 109 -8.72 -6.85 -5.66
N LEU A 110 -8.82 -6.52 -4.36
CA LEU A 110 -7.67 -6.19 -3.52
C LEU A 110 -6.62 -7.31 -3.47
N THR A 111 -7.05 -8.57 -3.37
CA THR A 111 -6.13 -9.72 -3.31
C THR A 111 -5.22 -9.79 -4.54
N TYR A 112 -5.78 -9.55 -5.72
CA TYR A 112 -5.02 -9.50 -6.98
C TYR A 112 -4.04 -8.32 -6.97
N LEU A 113 -4.53 -7.12 -6.63
CA LEU A 113 -3.69 -5.90 -6.61
C LEU A 113 -2.52 -6.01 -5.63
N VAL A 114 -2.75 -6.52 -4.41
CA VAL A 114 -1.70 -6.75 -3.41
C VAL A 114 -0.65 -7.71 -3.94
N SER A 115 -1.07 -8.79 -4.60
CA SER A 115 -0.16 -9.80 -5.16
C SER A 115 0.66 -9.23 -6.33
N THR A 116 0.02 -8.55 -7.28
CA THR A 116 0.68 -7.99 -8.48
C THR A 116 1.63 -6.84 -8.13
N LEU A 117 1.26 -5.98 -7.17
CA LEU A 117 2.12 -4.89 -6.70
C LEU A 117 3.17 -5.35 -5.67
N GLU A 118 3.16 -6.63 -5.30
CA GLU A 118 4.02 -7.24 -4.27
C GLU A 118 3.96 -6.53 -2.91
N LEU A 119 2.83 -5.89 -2.58
CA LEU A 119 2.64 -5.21 -1.30
C LEU A 119 2.30 -6.21 -0.19
N GLU A 120 2.41 -5.76 1.06
CA GLU A 120 2.00 -6.47 2.27
C GLU A 120 0.56 -6.11 2.69
N GLY A 121 0.11 -4.91 2.32
CA GLY A 121 -1.26 -4.46 2.53
C GLY A 121 -1.65 -3.31 1.62
N LEU A 122 -2.93 -3.27 1.26
CA LEU A 122 -3.52 -2.24 0.43
C LEU A 122 -4.91 -1.93 0.98
N GLU A 123 -5.19 -0.65 1.19
CA GLU A 123 -6.47 -0.18 1.72
C GLU A 123 -7.14 0.79 0.75
N VAL A 124 -8.47 0.79 0.70
CA VAL A 124 -9.27 1.71 -0.12
C VAL A 124 -10.00 2.67 0.82
N LYS A 125 -9.71 3.97 0.70
CA LYS A 125 -10.28 5.04 1.54
C LYS A 125 -10.87 6.16 0.71
N PHE A 126 -11.85 6.87 1.28
CA PHE A 126 -12.39 8.05 0.62
C PHE A 126 -11.42 9.23 0.73
N SER A 127 -11.30 10.01 -0.35
CA SER A 127 -10.43 11.19 -0.39
C SER A 127 -10.76 12.22 0.70
N THR A 128 -12.01 12.23 1.20
CA THR A 128 -12.43 13.04 2.35
C THR A 128 -11.67 12.72 3.64
N GLU A 129 -11.23 11.47 3.80
CA GLU A 129 -10.45 11.00 4.96
C GLU A 129 -8.94 11.32 4.82
N ALA A 130 -8.50 11.80 3.66
CA ALA A 130 -7.09 12.12 3.44
C ALA A 130 -6.63 13.31 4.29
N SER A 131 -5.52 13.17 4.99
CA SER A 131 -4.88 14.28 5.71
C SER A 131 -4.34 15.34 4.75
N GLU A 132 -3.95 14.94 3.54
CA GLU A 132 -3.35 15.83 2.54
C GLU A 132 -4.40 16.52 1.66
N ASN A 133 -4.36 17.85 1.66
CA ASN A 133 -5.25 18.68 0.83
C ASN A 133 -5.08 18.41 -0.68
N LYS A 134 -3.88 18.03 -1.12
CA LYS A 134 -3.62 17.70 -2.53
C LYS A 134 -4.50 16.53 -2.99
N ILE A 135 -4.62 15.49 -2.16
CA ILE A 135 -5.43 14.30 -2.47
C ILE A 135 -6.91 14.70 -2.53
N LYS A 136 -7.38 15.55 -1.61
CA LYS A 136 -8.77 16.06 -1.61
C LYS A 136 -9.12 16.90 -2.84
N GLU A 137 -8.20 17.70 -3.33
CA GLU A 137 -8.46 18.64 -4.43
C GLU A 137 -8.27 18.04 -5.83
N GLU A 138 -7.44 17.00 -5.97
CA GLU A 138 -7.07 16.41 -7.27
C GLU A 138 -7.79 15.09 -7.55
N ASN A 139 -8.23 14.37 -6.52
CA ASN A 139 -8.93 13.11 -6.69
C ASN A 139 -10.34 13.31 -7.25
N CYS A 140 -10.68 12.56 -8.28
CA CYS A 140 -11.97 12.61 -8.94
C CYS A 140 -12.49 11.18 -9.19
N PRO A 141 -13.83 10.99 -9.24
CA PRO A 141 -14.41 9.68 -9.48
C PRO A 141 -13.85 9.02 -10.75
N GLY A 142 -13.49 7.74 -10.65
CA GLY A 142 -12.97 6.94 -11.78
C GLY A 142 -11.49 7.18 -12.08
N LYS A 143 -10.82 8.02 -11.30
CA LYS A 143 -9.37 8.25 -11.34
C LYS A 143 -8.82 8.14 -9.91
N PRO A 144 -8.70 6.92 -9.38
CA PRO A 144 -8.21 6.70 -8.03
C PRO A 144 -6.75 7.15 -7.91
N PHE A 145 -6.36 7.61 -6.72
CA PHE A 145 -5.00 8.08 -6.44
C PHE A 145 -4.33 7.15 -5.43
N LEU A 146 -3.23 6.51 -5.83
CA LEU A 146 -2.52 5.56 -4.97
C LEU A 146 -1.31 6.21 -4.30
N VAL A 147 -1.26 6.17 -2.97
CA VAL A 147 -0.12 6.61 -2.17
C VAL A 147 0.53 5.40 -1.52
N TYR A 148 1.83 5.24 -1.74
CA TYR A 148 2.63 4.19 -1.12
C TYR A 148 3.26 4.68 0.18
N TYR A 149 3.36 3.79 1.17
CA TYR A 149 4.06 4.07 2.42
C TYR A 149 4.71 2.80 2.99
N SER A 150 5.71 3.00 3.83
CA SER A 150 6.40 1.92 4.54
C SER A 150 5.96 1.95 6.00
N GLN A 151 5.31 0.89 6.45
CA GLN A 151 5.04 0.71 7.87
C GLN A 151 6.33 0.35 8.63
N PRO A 152 6.48 0.82 9.88
CA PRO A 152 7.56 0.39 10.76
C PRO A 152 7.53 -1.13 10.98
N SER A 153 8.71 -1.74 11.05
CA SER A 153 8.87 -3.19 11.25
C SER A 153 10.06 -3.51 12.13
N VAL A 154 10.02 -4.64 12.81
CA VAL A 154 11.17 -5.22 13.53
C VAL A 154 11.73 -6.38 12.70
N ALA A 155 13.05 -6.41 12.50
CA ALA A 155 13.69 -7.50 11.75
C ALA A 155 13.73 -8.78 12.59
N MET A 156 13.24 -9.88 12.01
CA MET A 156 13.24 -11.22 12.62
C MET A 156 14.10 -12.16 11.79
N THR A 157 14.97 -12.91 12.45
CA THR A 157 15.76 -13.96 11.79
C THR A 157 14.98 -15.27 11.79
N LEU A 158 14.70 -15.82 10.61
CA LEU A 158 14.09 -17.13 10.43
C LEU A 158 15.14 -18.14 10.00
N VAL A 159 15.31 -19.22 10.76
CA VAL A 159 16.24 -20.31 10.45
C VAL A 159 15.49 -21.55 9.98
N ASN A 160 15.98 -22.23 8.94
CA ASN A 160 15.47 -23.55 8.57
C ASN A 160 16.34 -24.64 9.22
N PRO A 161 15.79 -25.45 10.16
CA PRO A 161 16.50 -26.54 10.80
C PRO A 161 16.42 -27.88 10.04
N GLN A 162 15.74 -27.96 8.89
CA GLN A 162 15.54 -29.22 8.17
C GLN A 162 16.85 -29.76 7.63
N PRO A 163 17.21 -31.01 7.96
CA PRO A 163 18.37 -31.65 7.36
C PRO A 163 18.15 -31.81 5.85
N CYS A 164 19.23 -31.61 5.08
CA CYS A 164 19.21 -31.77 3.61
C CYS A 164 18.23 -30.85 2.86
N SER A 165 17.73 -29.78 3.50
CA SER A 165 16.91 -28.75 2.85
C SER A 165 17.79 -27.72 2.13
N GLY A 166 17.37 -27.30 0.94
CA GLY A 166 17.99 -26.19 0.19
C GLY A 166 17.57 -24.80 0.67
N HIS A 167 16.67 -24.71 1.64
CA HIS A 167 16.15 -23.46 2.19
C HIS A 167 17.03 -23.01 3.37
N PHE A 168 17.54 -21.78 3.32
CA PHE A 168 18.52 -21.27 4.30
C PHE A 168 17.90 -20.27 5.28
N GLN A 169 18.71 -19.80 6.23
CA GLN A 169 18.30 -18.69 7.09
C GLN A 169 18.01 -17.42 6.28
N MET A 170 17.04 -16.63 6.74
CA MET A 170 16.71 -15.34 6.16
C MET A 170 16.27 -14.34 7.23
N THR A 171 16.44 -13.05 6.97
CA THR A 171 15.94 -11.99 7.84
C THR A 171 14.75 -11.32 7.17
N ILE A 172 13.60 -11.33 7.83
CA ILE A 172 12.36 -10.74 7.33
C ILE A 172 11.90 -9.61 8.24
N PRO A 173 11.28 -8.54 7.71
CA PRO A 173 10.60 -7.56 8.54
C PRO A 173 9.29 -8.15 9.07
N ILE A 174 9.01 -7.99 10.37
CA ILE A 174 7.71 -8.27 11.00
C ILE A 174 7.02 -6.94 11.27
N LEU A 175 5.78 -6.82 10.80
CA LEU A 175 4.95 -5.63 10.96
C LEU A 175 3.98 -5.81 12.13
N ASP A 176 3.43 -4.70 12.64
CA ASP A 176 2.41 -4.79 13.69
C ASP A 176 1.10 -5.38 13.13
N ASN A 177 0.49 -6.30 13.86
CA ASN A 177 -0.70 -7.07 13.44
C ASN A 177 -0.47 -8.00 12.24
N ASP A 178 0.78 -8.39 11.97
CA ASP A 178 1.04 -9.48 11.01
C ASP A 178 0.44 -10.78 11.53
N THR A 179 -0.08 -11.60 10.61
CA THR A 179 -0.46 -12.98 10.91
C THR A 179 0.64 -13.93 10.47
N THR A 180 0.68 -15.11 11.06
CA THR A 180 1.62 -16.17 10.65
C THR A 180 1.48 -16.49 9.16
N SER A 181 0.26 -16.50 8.61
CA SER A 181 0.05 -16.68 7.16
C SER A 181 0.69 -15.58 6.30
N LYS A 182 0.66 -14.32 6.76
CA LYS A 182 1.34 -13.20 6.06
C LYS A 182 2.86 -13.37 6.11
N ILE A 183 3.38 -13.78 7.26
CA ILE A 183 4.82 -14.06 7.44
C ILE A 183 5.25 -15.22 6.54
N ALA A 184 4.49 -16.31 6.48
CA ALA A 184 4.73 -17.43 5.57
C ALA A 184 4.74 -16.98 4.10
N LEU A 185 3.78 -16.14 3.70
CA LEU A 185 3.74 -15.56 2.35
C LEU A 185 4.94 -14.64 2.06
N ARG A 186 5.46 -13.94 3.09
CA ARG A 186 6.67 -13.14 2.98
C ARG A 186 7.92 -14.02 2.81
N VAL A 187 7.98 -15.15 3.51
CA VAL A 187 9.03 -16.17 3.32
C VAL A 187 9.03 -16.67 1.87
N THR A 188 7.87 -17.01 1.30
CA THR A 188 7.80 -17.47 -0.11
C THR A 188 8.18 -16.39 -1.12
N LYS A 189 7.97 -15.10 -0.80
CA LYS A 189 8.41 -13.98 -1.66
C LYS A 189 9.94 -13.86 -1.68
N MET A 190 10.61 -14.13 -0.56
CA MET A 190 12.07 -14.07 -0.46
C MET A 190 12.75 -15.34 -0.98
N ASP A 191 12.20 -16.50 -0.67
CA ASP A 191 12.63 -17.79 -1.20
C ASP A 191 11.65 -18.29 -2.27
N ARG A 192 11.94 -17.93 -3.52
CA ARG A 192 11.13 -18.27 -4.69
C ARG A 192 11.10 -19.77 -5.03
N LEU A 193 11.89 -20.60 -4.34
CA LEU A 193 11.80 -22.05 -4.48
C LEU A 193 10.55 -22.60 -3.78
N ILE A 194 10.03 -21.88 -2.78
CA ILE A 194 8.81 -22.25 -2.06
C ILE A 194 7.59 -21.75 -2.86
N LYS A 195 6.87 -22.67 -3.48
CA LYS A 195 5.72 -22.34 -4.34
C LYS A 195 4.40 -22.13 -3.58
N ASP A 196 4.26 -22.78 -2.42
CA ASP A 196 3.02 -22.74 -1.63
C ASP A 196 3.33 -22.25 -0.20
N ALA A 197 2.75 -21.10 0.16
CA ALA A 197 2.90 -20.53 1.50
C ALA A 197 2.28 -21.41 2.59
N LYS A 198 1.29 -22.26 2.27
CA LYS A 198 0.66 -23.17 3.25
C LYS A 198 1.58 -24.29 3.71
N LYS A 199 2.62 -24.59 2.92
CA LYS A 199 3.65 -25.58 3.29
C LYS A 199 4.66 -25.01 4.28
N VAL A 200 4.68 -23.69 4.48
CA VAL A 200 5.60 -23.04 5.41
C VAL A 200 5.01 -23.06 6.82
N LYS A 201 5.66 -23.82 7.71
CA LYS A 201 5.36 -23.83 9.14
C LYS A 201 6.31 -22.91 9.87
N ILE A 202 5.78 -21.87 10.50
CA ILE A 202 6.55 -20.97 11.36
C ILE A 202 6.52 -21.51 12.80
N MET A 203 7.67 -21.49 13.47
CA MET A 203 7.84 -21.99 14.82
C MET A 203 8.62 -21.01 15.67
N ARG A 204 8.24 -20.89 16.94
CA ARG A 204 9.01 -20.19 17.96
C ARG A 204 9.77 -21.19 18.83
N TYR A 205 10.86 -20.75 19.43
CA TYR A 205 11.53 -21.54 20.46
C TYR A 205 10.69 -21.57 21.73
N GLU A 206 10.77 -22.68 22.48
CA GLU A 206 10.18 -22.75 23.83
C GLU A 206 10.81 -21.71 24.77
N ASP A 207 12.13 -21.57 24.70
CA ASP A 207 12.90 -20.51 25.34
C ASP A 207 13.45 -19.54 24.27
N PRO A 208 12.96 -18.29 24.20
CA PRO A 208 13.39 -17.30 23.21
C PRO A 208 14.87 -16.91 23.27
N ASN A 209 15.53 -17.08 24.42
CA ASN A 209 16.90 -16.63 24.64
C ASN A 209 17.90 -17.78 24.51
N LEU A 210 17.60 -18.93 25.14
CA LEU A 210 18.48 -20.10 25.14
C LEU A 210 18.25 -21.00 23.93
N GLY A 211 17.01 -21.08 23.41
CA GLY A 211 16.66 -21.93 22.27
C GLY A 211 17.54 -21.69 21.03
N PRO A 212 17.68 -20.44 20.56
CA PRO A 212 18.59 -20.08 19.45
C PRO A 212 20.06 -20.45 19.67
N ARG A 213 20.48 -20.62 20.93
CA ARG A 213 21.89 -20.90 21.31
C ARG A 213 22.15 -22.39 21.50
N GLN A 214 21.11 -23.23 21.49
CA GLN A 214 21.26 -24.67 21.59
C GLN A 214 21.66 -25.27 20.26
N ILE A 215 22.54 -26.28 20.31
CA ILE A 215 22.99 -27.01 19.12
C ILE A 215 21.80 -27.79 18.54
N PRO A 216 21.43 -27.58 17.26
CA PRO A 216 20.37 -28.35 16.62
C PRO A 216 20.69 -29.84 16.58
N VAL A 217 19.70 -30.68 16.92
CA VAL A 217 19.80 -32.14 16.79
C VAL A 217 19.32 -32.54 15.40
N MET A 218 20.19 -33.15 14.59
CA MET A 218 19.93 -33.46 13.18
C MET A 218 18.65 -34.27 12.96
N ASP A 219 18.38 -35.25 13.82
CA ASP A 219 17.24 -36.16 13.69
C ASP A 219 15.93 -35.59 14.28
N GLN A 220 15.98 -34.44 14.97
CA GLN A 220 14.82 -33.86 15.67
C GLN A 220 14.73 -32.34 15.44
N PRO A 221 14.40 -31.90 14.21
CA PRO A 221 14.38 -30.47 13.86
C PRO A 221 13.33 -29.66 14.64
N MET A 222 12.29 -30.32 15.17
CA MET A 222 11.19 -29.72 15.94
C MET A 222 11.48 -29.62 17.45
N LYS A 223 12.59 -30.19 17.95
CA LYS A 223 12.87 -30.22 19.39
C LYS A 223 13.01 -28.81 19.96
N ASN A 224 12.39 -28.58 21.12
CA ASN A 224 12.37 -27.30 21.85
C ASN A 224 11.75 -26.13 21.05
N LYS A 225 10.84 -26.45 20.11
CA LYS A 225 10.13 -25.49 19.27
C LYS A 225 8.65 -25.77 19.28
N ILE A 226 7.87 -24.70 19.26
CA ILE A 226 6.41 -24.73 19.24
C ILE A 226 5.96 -24.14 17.90
N VAL A 227 5.12 -24.87 17.17
CA VAL A 227 4.49 -24.39 15.94
C VAL A 227 3.52 -23.27 16.29
N VAL A 228 3.67 -22.14 15.61
CA VAL A 228 2.79 -20.99 15.76
C VAL A 228 1.57 -21.20 14.86
N PRO A 229 0.34 -21.10 15.38
CA PRO A 229 -0.87 -21.21 14.57
C PRO A 229 -0.95 -20.17 13.45
N ASP A 230 -1.55 -20.52 12.32
CA ASP A 230 -1.67 -19.64 11.14
C ASP A 230 -2.35 -18.29 11.42
N ASN A 231 -3.31 -18.31 12.35
CA ASN A 231 -4.09 -17.14 12.76
C ASN A 231 -3.46 -16.35 13.92
N ALA A 232 -2.29 -16.74 14.42
CA ALA A 232 -1.61 -16.02 15.49
C ALA A 232 -1.18 -14.64 14.99
N VAL A 233 -1.32 -13.64 15.87
CA VAL A 233 -1.06 -12.23 15.53
C VAL A 233 0.22 -11.78 16.20
N TYR A 234 1.10 -11.17 15.43
CA TYR A 234 2.37 -10.63 15.88
C TYR A 234 2.20 -9.16 16.28
N ARG A 235 2.80 -8.82 17.42
CA ARG A 235 2.89 -7.47 17.96
C ARG A 235 4.35 -7.09 18.02
N ILE A 236 4.67 -5.87 17.59
CA ILE A 236 6.03 -5.37 17.61
C ILE A 236 6.15 -4.22 18.61
N ASN A 237 7.27 -4.16 19.31
CA ASN A 237 7.66 -3.00 20.09
C ASN A 237 8.86 -2.32 19.41
N LEU A 238 8.64 -1.13 18.88
CA LEU A 238 9.65 -0.38 18.12
C LEU A 238 10.76 0.20 19.01
N GLU A 239 10.47 0.46 20.29
CA GLU A 239 11.45 1.01 21.24
C GLU A 239 12.45 -0.05 21.67
N THR A 240 11.96 -1.25 22.00
CA THR A 240 12.79 -2.37 22.46
C THR A 240 13.24 -3.28 21.33
N GLN A 241 12.74 -3.08 20.10
CA GLN A 241 12.94 -3.95 18.94
C GLN A 241 12.60 -5.42 19.23
N THR A 242 11.52 -5.64 20.00
CA THR A 242 11.03 -6.99 20.34
C THR A 242 9.77 -7.34 19.56
N VAL A 243 9.56 -8.64 19.38
CA VAL A 243 8.39 -9.20 18.71
C VAL A 243 7.71 -10.15 19.67
N SER A 244 6.40 -10.04 19.82
CA SER A 244 5.60 -10.95 20.62
C SER A 244 4.48 -11.54 19.77
N VAL A 245 4.10 -12.79 20.05
CA VAL A 245 2.99 -13.46 19.40
C VAL A 245 1.81 -13.58 20.36
N GLN A 246 0.60 -13.30 19.87
CA GLN A 246 -0.65 -13.50 20.61
C GLN A 246 -1.26 -14.83 20.18
N GLU A 247 -1.23 -15.81 21.08
CA GLU A 247 -1.78 -17.16 20.89
C GLU A 247 -2.80 -17.44 22.01
N ASN A 248 -4.04 -17.77 21.67
CA ASN A 248 -5.07 -18.19 22.65
C ASN A 248 -5.24 -17.23 23.85
N GLY A 249 -5.13 -15.91 23.61
CA GLY A 249 -5.24 -14.87 24.66
C GLY A 249 -3.99 -14.67 25.52
N LYS A 250 -2.89 -15.41 25.25
CA LYS A 250 -1.59 -15.20 25.88
C LYS A 250 -0.65 -14.49 24.91
N THR A 251 0.09 -13.51 25.43
CA THR A 251 1.18 -12.85 24.69
C THR A 251 2.49 -13.50 25.10
N VAL A 252 3.25 -14.01 24.13
CA VAL A 252 4.53 -14.66 24.34
C VAL A 252 5.60 -13.93 23.53
N ASP A 253 6.71 -13.56 24.18
CA ASP A 253 7.88 -13.02 23.48
C ASP A 253 8.52 -14.14 22.65
N VAL A 254 8.84 -13.85 21.38
CA VAL A 254 9.46 -14.81 20.46
C VAL A 254 10.95 -14.56 20.27
N GLY A 255 11.51 -13.50 20.86
CA GLY A 255 12.92 -13.15 20.75
C GLY A 255 13.28 -12.56 19.39
N SER A 256 14.56 -12.66 19.03
CA SER A 256 15.11 -12.13 17.75
C SER A 256 15.26 -13.19 16.64
N GLN A 257 15.03 -14.46 16.99
CA GLN A 257 15.15 -15.58 16.08
C GLN A 257 14.00 -16.56 16.25
N MET A 258 13.42 -16.98 15.13
CA MET A 258 12.42 -18.03 15.03
C MET A 258 12.84 -19.05 13.97
N ALA A 259 12.15 -20.16 13.90
CA ALA A 259 12.42 -21.20 12.90
C ALA A 259 11.28 -21.29 11.90
N TYR A 260 11.59 -21.73 10.68
CA TYR A 260 10.58 -22.10 9.69
C TYR A 260 10.95 -23.45 9.07
N MET A 261 9.93 -24.20 8.66
CA MET A 261 10.08 -25.44 7.93
C MET A 261 9.14 -25.46 6.74
N VAL A 262 9.54 -26.15 5.68
CA VAL A 262 8.75 -26.32 4.47
C VAL A 262 8.38 -27.79 4.35
N ASP A 263 7.11 -28.11 4.43
CA ASP A 263 6.63 -29.47 4.12
C ASP A 263 6.82 -29.74 2.62
N GLU A 264 7.23 -30.95 2.24
CA GLU A 264 7.40 -31.35 0.83
C GLU A 264 6.09 -31.54 0.07
#